data_AF-S9NYW6-F1
#
_entry.id   AF-S9NYW6-F1
#
_cell.length_a   1.000
_cell.length_b   1.000
_cell.length_c   1.000
_cell.angle_alpha   90.00
_cell.angle_beta   90.00
_cell.angle_gamma   90.00
#
_symmetry.space_group_name_H-M   'P 1'
#
loop_
_entity.id
_entity.type
_entity.pdbx_description
1 polymer ?
#
loop_
_entity_poly.entity_id
_entity_poly.type
_entity_poly.pdbx_seq_one_letter_code
_entity_poly.pdbx_strand_id
1 'polypeptide(L)' 'MPAEALVKIDGVVTRVSSPGGFNGMVKGATFSGSGHTLRITLTGPATGGGESPPRPATLRHERSGSTTSNIVGQWVCGP' A
#
# COMPACT_ATOMS: atom_id res chain seq x y z
N MET A 1 13.97 -1.56 10.13
CA MET A 1 12.99 -2.67 10.23
C MET A 1 11.99 -2.57 9.09
N PRO A 2 11.61 -3.67 8.43
CA PRO A 2 10.56 -3.65 7.41
C PRO A 2 9.18 -3.44 8.05
N ALA A 3 8.24 -2.90 7.29
CA ALA A 3 6.82 -2.96 7.61
C ALA A 3 6.25 -4.27 7.08
N GLU A 4 5.42 -4.94 7.86
CA GLU A 4 4.74 -6.17 7.45
C GLU A 4 3.25 -5.90 7.25
N ALA A 5 2.66 -6.54 6.25
CA ALA A 5 1.24 -6.40 5.95
C ALA A 5 0.63 -7.70 5.43
N LEU A 6 -0.70 -7.79 5.55
CA LEU A 6 -1.52 -8.82 4.96
C LEU A 6 -2.43 -8.18 3.91
N VAL A 7 -2.53 -8.81 2.74
CA VAL A 7 -3.42 -8.38 1.65
C VAL A 7 -4.29 -9.55 1.23
N LYS A 8 -5.56 -9.29 0.88
CA LYS A 8 -6.45 -10.28 0.28
C LYS A 8 -6.60 -10.00 -1.22
N ILE A 9 -6.20 -10.95 -2.06
CA ILE A 9 -6.24 -10.86 -3.52
C ILE A 9 -6.99 -12.09 -4.03
N ASP A 10 -8.05 -11.90 -4.81
CA ASP A 10 -8.86 -12.99 -5.38
C ASP A 10 -9.31 -14.03 -4.34
N GLY A 11 -9.61 -13.59 -3.11
CA GLY A 11 -10.03 -14.46 -2.02
C GLY A 11 -8.90 -15.02 -1.14
N VAL A 12 -7.64 -14.90 -1.56
CA VAL A 12 -6.47 -15.46 -0.88
C VAL A 12 -5.75 -14.39 -0.06
N VAL A 13 -5.45 -14.70 1.21
CA VAL A 13 -4.66 -13.82 2.09
C VAL A 13 -3.17 -14.09 1.89
N THR A 14 -2.41 -13.04 1.60
CA THR A 14 -0.98 -13.09 1.29
C THR A 14 -0.20 -12.15 2.21
N ARG A 15 0.93 -12.62 2.74
CA ARG A 15 1.87 -11.79 3.49
C ARG A 15 2.79 -11.05 2.54
N VAL A 16 2.93 -9.74 2.76
CA VAL A 16 3.81 -8.85 2.00
C VAL A 16 4.59 -7.98 2.97
N SER A 17 5.71 -7.42 2.52
CA SER A 17 6.52 -6.51 3.33
C SER A 17 6.98 -5.31 2.52
N SER A 18 7.25 -4.21 3.21
CA SER A 18 7.79 -2.99 2.64
C SER A 18 9.06 -2.58 3.38
N PRO A 19 10.13 -2.18 2.69
CA PRO A 19 11.30 -1.60 3.34
C PRO A 19 10.95 -0.23 3.97
N GLY A 20 11.67 0.15 5.04
CA GLY A 20 11.55 1.48 5.65
C GLY A 20 10.56 1.59 6.82
N GLY A 21 9.84 0.51 7.17
CA GLY A 21 8.98 0.49 8.36
C GLY A 21 7.84 1.50 8.28
N PHE A 22 7.39 2.00 9.44
CA PHE A 22 6.30 2.99 9.53
C PHE A 22 6.59 4.26 8.71
N ASN A 23 7.79 4.84 8.85
CA ASN A 23 8.19 6.06 8.14
C ASN A 23 8.20 5.89 6.61
N GLY A 24 8.49 4.67 6.15
CA GLY A 24 8.37 4.31 4.74
C GLY A 24 6.93 4.48 4.26
N MET A 25 5.96 3.97 5.02
CA MET A 25 4.53 3.96 4.69
C MET A 25 3.86 5.33 4.64
N VAL A 26 4.31 6.31 5.43
CA VAL A 26 3.69 7.66 5.48
C VAL A 26 3.81 8.41 4.15
N LYS A 27 4.81 8.08 3.34
CA LYS A 27 5.08 8.71 2.02
C LYS A 27 4.48 7.92 0.85
N GLY A 28 3.60 6.96 1.13
CA GLY A 28 3.24 5.88 0.21
C GLY A 28 4.02 4.61 0.56
N ALA A 29 3.81 3.51 -0.16
CA ALA A 29 4.49 2.27 0.17
C ALA A 29 4.59 1.35 -1.05
N THR A 30 5.68 0.59 -1.12
CA THR A 30 5.77 -0.56 -2.03
C THR A 30 5.87 -1.82 -1.19
N PHE A 31 4.83 -2.64 -1.24
CA PHE A 31 4.82 -3.95 -0.62
C PHE A 31 5.09 -5.02 -1.67
N SER A 32 5.91 -6.00 -1.33
CA SER A 32 6.14 -7.15 -2.18
C SER A 32 6.10 -8.45 -1.39
N GLY A 33 5.67 -9.53 -2.05
CA GLY A 33 5.58 -10.87 -1.47
C GLY A 33 4.81 -11.81 -2.37
N SER A 34 5.19 -13.10 -2.37
CA SER A 34 4.51 -14.17 -3.11
C SER A 34 4.22 -13.86 -4.59
N GLY A 35 5.13 -13.16 -5.27
CA GLY A 35 4.99 -12.80 -6.70
C GLY A 35 4.05 -11.62 -6.98
N HIS A 36 3.62 -10.90 -5.94
CA HIS A 36 2.82 -9.68 -6.04
C HIS A 36 3.64 -8.45 -5.63
N THR A 37 3.42 -7.36 -6.34
CA THR A 37 3.91 -6.03 -5.99
C THR A 37 2.71 -5.09 -5.87
N LEU A 38 2.59 -4.42 -4.72
CA LEU A 38 1.56 -3.45 -4.41
C LEU A 38 2.24 -2.10 -4.22
N ARG A 39 1.94 -1.14 -5.09
CA ARG A 39 2.49 0.21 -5.03
C ARG A 39 1.41 1.22 -4.70
N ILE A 40 1.53 1.82 -3.53
CA ILE A 40 0.66 2.91 -3.07
C ILE A 40 1.34 4.23 -3.39
N THR A 41 0.71 5.02 -4.25
CA THR A 41 1.18 6.34 -4.66
C THR A 41 0.20 7.38 -4.15
N LEU A 42 0.68 8.33 -3.35
CA LEU A 42 -0.13 9.45 -2.88
C LEU A 42 -0.42 10.40 -4.05
N THR A 43 -1.67 10.81 -4.20
CA THR A 43 -2.14 11.64 -5.32
C THR A 43 -2.53 13.06 -4.90
N GLY A 44 -2.55 13.35 -3.60
CA GLY A 44 -2.94 14.66 -3.10
C GLY A 44 -2.53 14.93 -1.65
N PRO A 45 -2.83 16.13 -1.13
CA PRO A 45 -2.59 16.49 0.25
C PRO A 45 -3.45 15.66 1.22
N ALA A 46 -3.09 15.68 2.49
CA ALA A 46 -3.90 15.06 3.54
C ALA A 46 -5.29 15.70 3.62
N THR A 47 -6.31 14.87 3.79
CA THR A 47 -7.73 15.27 3.86
C THR A 47 -8.27 15.32 5.29
N GLY A 48 -7.42 15.14 6.30
CA GLY A 48 -7.79 15.19 7.72
C GLY A 48 -6.62 15.63 8.62
N GLY A 49 -6.82 15.51 9.94
CA GLY A 49 -5.80 15.78 10.97
C GLY A 49 -5.30 14.51 11.67
N GLY A 50 -4.36 14.67 12.60
CA GLY A 50 -3.76 13.58 13.38
C GLY A 50 -2.33 13.26 12.97
N GLU A 51 -1.73 12.25 13.61
CA GLU A 51 -0.35 11.82 13.36
C GLU A 51 -0.21 11.14 11.97
N SER A 52 -1.30 10.58 11.45
CA SER A 52 -1.33 9.95 10.13
C SER A 52 -2.67 10.20 9.44
N PRO A 53 -2.88 11.43 8.96
CA PRO A 53 -4.15 11.80 8.34
C PRO A 53 -4.36 11.02 7.03
N PRO A 54 -5.61 10.72 6.66
CA PRO A 54 -5.92 10.10 5.38
C PRO A 54 -5.39 10.93 4.21
N ARG A 55 -4.86 10.24 3.20
CA ARG A 55 -4.33 10.86 1.98
C ARG A 55 -4.93 10.20 0.74
N PRO A 56 -5.38 10.98 -0.25
CA PRO A 56 -5.75 10.43 -1.55
C PRO A 56 -4.57 9.63 -2.14
N ALA A 57 -4.85 8.43 -2.63
CA ALA A 57 -3.84 7.54 -3.17
C ALA A 57 -4.37 6.61 -4.26
N THR A 58 -3.46 6.12 -5.09
CA THR A 58 -3.70 5.02 -6.02
C THR A 58 -2.90 3.80 -5.58
N LEU A 59 -3.58 2.67 -5.46
CA LEU A 59 -2.97 1.35 -5.31
C LEU A 59 -2.83 0.70 -6.68
N ARG A 60 -1.59 0.50 -7.11
CA ARG A 60 -1.26 -0.30 -8.29
C ARG A 60 -0.87 -1.70 -7.84
N HIS A 61 -1.57 -2.71 -8.36
CA HIS A 61 -1.23 -4.11 -8.14
C HIS A 61 -0.63 -4.70 -9.41
N GLU A 62 0.59 -5.22 -9.28
CA GLU A 62 1.31 -5.92 -10.33
C GLU A 62 1.50 -7.37 -9.90
N ARG A 63 1.15 -8.30 -10.80
CA ARG A 63 1.41 -9.72 -10.67
C ARG A 63 2.09 -10.18 -11.94
N SER A 64 3.19 -10.93 -11.82
CA SER A 64 3.90 -11.48 -12.98
C SER A 64 2.92 -12.22 -13.90
N GLY A 65 2.83 -11.81 -15.16
CA GLY A 65 1.97 -12.42 -16.18
C GLY A 65 0.48 -12.07 -16.12
N SER A 66 0.06 -11.06 -15.35
CA SER A 66 -1.36 -10.64 -15.24
C SER A 66 -1.56 -9.16 -15.52
N THR A 67 -2.81 -8.78 -15.79
CA THR A 67 -3.25 -7.39 -15.90
C THR A 67 -2.95 -6.62 -14.62
N THR A 68 -2.37 -5.42 -14.76
CA THR A 68 -2.20 -4.46 -13.67
C THR A 68 -3.56 -3.92 -13.26
N SER A 69 -3.88 -3.97 -11.96
CA SER A 69 -5.07 -3.28 -11.44
C SER A 69 -4.69 -1.96 -10.80
N ASN A 70 -5.43 -0.89 -11.10
CA ASN A 70 -5.30 0.41 -10.47
C ASN A 70 -6.57 0.72 -9.68
N ILE A 71 -6.43 0.88 -8.37
CA ILE A 71 -7.52 1.15 -7.44
C ILE A 71 -7.30 2.55 -6.87
N VAL A 72 -8.26 3.43 -7.03
CA VAL A 72 -8.24 4.79 -6.44
C VAL A 72 -8.91 4.73 -5.07
N GLY A 73 -8.31 5.38 -4.08
CA GLY A 73 -8.86 5.41 -2.73
C GLY A 73 -8.13 6.38 -1.80
N GLN A 74 -8.21 6.09 -0.51
CA GLN A 74 -7.47 6.79 0.54
C GLN A 74 -6.43 5.85 1.14
N TRP A 75 -5.26 6.38 1.41
CA TRP A 75 -4.20 5.74 2.19
C TRP A 75 -4.21 6.29 3.61
N VAL A 76 -4.27 5.39 4.57
CA VAL A 76 -4.16 5.68 6.00
C VAL A 76 -3.14 4.71 6.57
N CYS A 77 -2.17 5.21 7.34
CA CYS A 77 -1.16 4.40 8.01
C CYS A 77 -1.23 4.62 9.51
N GLY A 78 -1.44 3.60 10.33
CA GLY A 78 -1.61 3.75 11.78
C GLY A 78 -3.01 3.35 12.28
N PRO A 79 -3.19 3.23 13.61
CA PRO A 79 -4.44 2.77 14.23
C PRO A 79 -5.61 3.74 14.07
#